data_AF-A0A7J7PQS8-F1
#
_entry.id   AF-A0A7J7PQS8-F1
#
_cell.length_a   1.000
_cell.length_b   1.000
_cell.length_c   1.000
_cell.angle_alpha   90.00
_cell.angle_beta   90.00
_cell.angle_gamma   90.00
#
_symmetry.space_group_name_H-M   'P 1'
#
loop_
_entity.id
_entity.type
_entity.pdbx_description
1 polymer ?
#
loop_
_entity_poly.entity_id
_entity_poly.type
_entity_poly.pdbx_seq_one_letter_code
_entity_poly.pdbx_strand_id
1 'polypeptide(L)'
;MTRCGLSWVTTLRRTHAVVLTSANTPRPCLHIAGPSSGKTRVVAARVAHLIASGAAPESLLVITFTRRAAGELKERLKQLLGPVVAGRVRPCTCHSLCLNLLRHQQHENFCAGVNGLERLASPTLQTLRINTTIAADQLMDFDDLHNARALLQENPMVQKKVHGRWRHILVDESQDTNLCQFELVQQLTSPGSSLFMVGDPDQAIYGFRGAKPRLLSTVKAHRTDVHVCN
;
A
#
# COMPACT_ATOMS: atom_id res chain seq x y z
N MET A 1 -5.52 9.43 34.46
CA MET A 1 -5.64 8.20 33.63
C MET A 1 -6.85 8.34 32.72
N THR A 2 -6.62 8.74 31.48
CA THR A 2 -7.61 9.29 30.53
C THR A 2 -8.44 8.21 29.82
N ARG A 3 -9.74 8.17 30.12
CA ARG A 3 -10.77 7.41 29.40
C ARG A 3 -11.13 8.09 28.06
N CYS A 4 -10.25 8.05 27.06
CA CYS A 4 -10.52 8.68 25.76
C CYS A 4 -10.43 7.74 24.54
N GLY A 5 -10.23 6.43 24.71
CA GLY A 5 -9.82 5.54 23.62
C GLY A 5 -10.85 4.54 23.05
N LEU A 6 -12.07 4.45 23.58
CA LEU A 6 -12.96 3.29 23.34
C LEU A 6 -14.19 3.55 22.43
N SER A 7 -14.45 4.78 22.00
CA SER A 7 -15.70 5.14 21.29
C SER A 7 -15.83 4.49 19.90
N TRP A 8 -14.74 4.38 19.14
CA TRP A 8 -14.74 3.86 17.77
C TRP A 8 -14.84 2.34 17.65
N VAL A 9 -14.47 1.58 18.69
CA VAL A 9 -14.59 0.11 18.72
C VAL A 9 -16.07 -0.30 18.66
N THR A 10 -16.94 0.45 19.32
CA THR A 10 -18.41 0.28 19.26
C THR A 10 -19.01 0.65 17.90
N THR A 11 -18.49 1.69 17.23
CA THR A 11 -18.93 2.10 15.89
C THR A 11 -18.57 1.05 14.83
N LEU A 12 -17.41 0.40 14.96
CA LEU A 12 -16.96 -0.67 14.06
C LEU A 12 -17.88 -1.90 14.08
N ARG A 13 -18.54 -2.19 15.21
CA ARG A 13 -19.45 -3.35 15.34
C ARG A 13 -20.69 -3.31 14.44
N ARG A 14 -21.05 -2.15 13.87
CA ARG A 14 -22.23 -1.97 13.01
C ARG A 14 -21.93 -1.95 11.51
N THR A 15 -20.67 -2.00 11.09
CA THR A 15 -20.29 -1.84 9.67
C THR A 15 -19.60 -3.07 9.09
N HIS A 16 -20.34 -3.76 8.20
CA HIS A 16 -19.94 -4.76 7.20
C HIS A 16 -19.16 -5.99 7.69
N ALA A 17 -19.82 -7.16 7.63
CA ALA A 17 -19.22 -8.49 7.85
C ALA A 17 -17.92 -8.72 7.05
N VAL A 18 -17.77 -8.07 5.89
CA VAL A 18 -16.56 -8.04 5.05
C VAL A 18 -15.30 -7.56 5.79
N VAL A 19 -15.42 -6.62 6.74
CA VAL A 19 -14.27 -6.08 7.49
C VAL A 19 -13.68 -7.15 8.43
N LEU A 20 -14.50 -8.12 8.84
CA LEU A 20 -14.18 -9.13 9.83
C LEU A 20 -13.71 -10.46 9.21
N THR A 21 -14.15 -10.81 7.99
CA THR A 21 -13.94 -12.14 7.41
C THR A 21 -12.49 -12.50 7.08
N SER A 22 -11.57 -11.53 6.94
CA SER A 22 -10.15 -11.81 6.66
C SER A 22 -9.18 -11.38 7.77
N ALA A 23 -9.66 -11.01 8.97
CA ALA A 23 -8.83 -10.45 10.06
C ALA A 23 -7.64 -11.32 10.48
N ASN A 24 -7.74 -12.63 10.26
CA ASN A 24 -6.74 -13.60 10.73
C ASN A 24 -6.26 -14.57 9.63
N THR A 25 -6.51 -14.29 8.35
CA THR A 25 -6.01 -15.17 7.29
C THR A 25 -4.59 -14.75 6.89
N PRO A 26 -3.57 -15.64 7.03
CA PRO A 26 -2.21 -15.38 6.54
C PRO A 26 -2.11 -15.40 5.01
N ARG A 27 -3.23 -15.60 4.32
CA ARG A 27 -3.33 -15.60 2.86
C ARG A 27 -3.71 -14.21 2.37
N PRO A 28 -3.17 -13.76 1.22
CA PRO A 28 -3.67 -12.59 0.52
C PRO A 28 -5.19 -12.65 0.34
N CYS A 29 -5.89 -11.59 0.71
CA CYS A 29 -7.33 -11.45 0.57
C CYS A 29 -7.61 -10.35 -0.48
N LEU A 30 -8.34 -10.69 -1.53
CA LEU A 30 -8.83 -9.74 -2.52
C LEU A 30 -10.33 -9.56 -2.30
N HIS A 31 -10.74 -8.37 -1.89
CA HIS A 31 -12.14 -8.00 -1.80
C HIS A 31 -12.56 -7.27 -3.07
N ILE A 32 -13.48 -7.87 -3.83
CA ILE A 32 -14.04 -7.26 -5.03
C ILE A 32 -15.34 -6.58 -4.61
N ALA A 33 -15.42 -5.26 -4.79
CA ALA A 33 -16.57 -4.49 -4.36
C ALA A 33 -17.03 -3.59 -5.51
N GLY A 34 -18.33 -3.59 -5.81
CA GLY A 34 -18.90 -2.83 -6.93
C GLY A 34 -18.90 -1.30 -6.72
N PRO A 35 -19.48 -0.54 -7.65
CA PRO A 35 -19.52 0.91 -7.60
C PRO A 35 -20.20 1.43 -6.33
N SER A 36 -19.70 2.51 -5.75
CA SER A 36 -20.28 3.15 -4.55
C SER A 36 -20.42 2.24 -3.30
N SER A 37 -19.76 1.09 -3.29
CA SER A 37 -19.71 0.12 -2.17
C SER A 37 -18.97 0.64 -0.92
N GLY A 38 -18.33 1.81 -1.01
CA GLY A 38 -17.53 2.37 0.06
C GLY A 38 -16.18 1.68 0.22
N LYS A 39 -15.49 1.33 -0.88
CA LYS A 39 -14.14 0.72 -0.88
C LYS A 39 -13.17 1.38 0.10
N THR A 40 -12.98 2.69 0.00
CA THR A 40 -12.15 3.48 0.93
C THR A 40 -12.66 3.44 2.37
N ARG A 41 -13.98 3.33 2.59
CA ARG A 41 -14.57 3.12 3.93
C ARG A 41 -14.19 1.76 4.49
N VAL A 42 -14.22 0.71 3.66
CA VAL A 42 -13.82 -0.64 4.04
C VAL A 42 -12.33 -0.66 4.41
N VAL A 43 -11.46 -0.03 3.61
CA VAL A 43 -10.03 0.09 3.92
C VAL A 43 -9.81 0.83 5.25
N ALA A 44 -10.47 1.98 5.46
CA ALA A 44 -10.35 2.73 6.70
C ALA A 44 -10.86 1.95 7.93
N ALA A 45 -12.00 1.27 7.79
CA ALA A 45 -12.58 0.43 8.85
C ALA A 45 -11.66 -0.76 9.18
N ARG A 46 -11.05 -1.35 8.16
CA ARG A 46 -10.09 -2.45 8.29
C ARG A 46 -8.83 -2.03 9.05
N VAL A 47 -8.25 -0.89 8.70
CA VAL A 47 -7.12 -0.30 9.45
C VAL A 47 -7.49 -0.12 10.91
N ALA A 48 -8.66 0.47 11.18
CA ALA A 48 -9.10 0.69 12.55
C ALA A 48 -9.33 -0.61 13.32
N HIS A 49 -9.90 -1.62 12.67
CA HIS A 49 -10.08 -2.95 13.26
C HIS A 49 -8.74 -3.62 13.59
N LEU A 50 -7.77 -3.62 12.67
CA LEU A 50 -6.45 -4.22 12.90
C LEU A 50 -5.74 -3.57 14.10
N ILE A 51 -5.80 -2.25 14.20
CA ILE A 51 -5.21 -1.52 15.34
C ILE A 51 -5.95 -1.85 16.64
N ALA A 52 -7.29 -1.90 16.61
CA ALA A 52 -8.09 -2.30 17.77
C ALA A 52 -7.81 -3.75 18.22
N SER A 53 -7.45 -4.62 17.28
CA SER A 53 -7.04 -6.01 17.53
C SER A 53 -5.57 -6.16 17.94
N GLY A 54 -4.85 -5.05 18.14
CA GLY A 54 -3.49 -5.03 18.70
C GLY A 54 -2.36 -4.84 17.69
N ALA A 55 -2.66 -4.61 16.40
CA ALA A 55 -1.62 -4.31 15.42
C ALA A 55 -1.01 -2.91 15.68
N ALA A 56 0.32 -2.80 15.65
CA ALA A 56 0.99 -1.51 15.74
C ALA A 56 0.72 -0.69 14.47
N PRO A 57 0.31 0.60 14.56
CA PRO A 57 0.02 1.44 13.39
C PRO A 57 1.12 1.46 12.32
N GLU A 58 2.39 1.41 12.72
CA GLU A 58 3.56 1.41 11.81
C GLU A 58 3.72 0.10 11.04
N SER A 59 3.12 -0.98 11.53
CA SER A 59 3.11 -2.28 10.86
C SER A 59 2.07 -2.37 9.74
N LEU A 60 1.25 -1.32 9.56
CA LEU A 60 0.28 -1.21 8.49
C LEU A 60 0.83 -0.33 7.36
N LEU A 61 0.83 -0.87 6.15
CA LEU A 61 1.06 -0.13 4.91
C LEU A 61 -0.26 0.00 4.17
N VAL A 62 -0.64 1.22 3.79
CA VAL A 62 -1.86 1.46 3.01
C VAL A 62 -1.50 2.19 1.72
N ILE A 63 -1.73 1.53 0.60
CA ILE A 63 -1.39 2.01 -0.75
C ILE A 63 -2.67 2.46 -1.45
N THR A 64 -2.65 3.66 -2.01
CA THR A 64 -3.71 4.18 -2.89
C THR A 64 -3.13 4.56 -4.24
N PHE A 65 -3.98 4.73 -5.27
CA PHE A 65 -3.48 5.09 -6.59
C PHE A 65 -3.21 6.59 -6.77
N THR A 66 -4.02 7.45 -6.16
CA THR A 66 -3.89 8.92 -6.28
C THR A 66 -3.51 9.58 -4.95
N ARG A 67 -2.86 10.75 -5.03
CA ARG A 67 -2.57 11.59 -3.86
C ARG A 67 -3.85 12.07 -3.17
N ARG A 68 -4.89 12.34 -3.97
CA ARG A 68 -6.21 12.70 -3.47
C ARG A 68 -6.82 11.56 -2.62
N ALA A 69 -6.83 10.34 -3.14
CA ALA A 69 -7.31 9.17 -2.38
C ALA A 69 -6.49 8.94 -1.10
N ALA A 70 -5.17 9.11 -1.14
CA ALA A 70 -4.33 9.04 0.05
C ALA A 70 -4.72 10.11 1.09
N GLY A 71 -4.95 11.34 0.64
CA GLY A 71 -5.36 12.46 1.49
C GLY A 71 -6.74 12.24 2.12
N GLU A 72 -7.73 11.85 1.32
CA GLU A 72 -9.08 11.56 1.79
C GLU A 72 -9.09 10.38 2.78
N LEU A 73 -8.34 9.32 2.50
CA LEU A 73 -8.17 8.19 3.42
C LEU A 73 -7.49 8.60 4.72
N LYS A 74 -6.48 9.47 4.66
CA LYS A 74 -5.80 10.01 5.85
C LYS A 74 -6.76 10.80 6.73
N GLU A 75 -7.58 11.68 6.17
CA GLU A 75 -8.59 12.43 6.93
C GLU A 75 -9.64 11.51 7.54
N ARG A 76 -10.08 10.50 6.81
CA ARG A 76 -11.02 9.48 7.32
C ARG A 76 -10.40 8.69 8.48
N LEU A 77 -9.13 8.31 8.40
CA LEU A 77 -8.42 7.65 9.51
C LEU A 77 -8.30 8.56 10.73
N LYS A 78 -8.01 9.86 10.54
CA LYS A 78 -7.98 10.84 11.66
C LYS A 78 -9.33 10.93 12.37
N GLN A 79 -10.43 10.94 11.62
CA GLN A 79 -11.78 10.93 12.19
C GLN A 79 -12.06 9.64 12.98
N LEU A 80 -11.59 8.49 12.49
CA LEU A 80 -11.86 7.19 13.09
C LEU A 80 -10.94 6.79 14.25
N LEU A 81 -9.70 7.30 14.28
CA LEU A 81 -8.66 6.87 15.23
C LEU A 81 -8.09 8.01 16.08
N GLY A 82 -8.48 9.25 15.78
CA GLY A 82 -7.85 10.44 16.31
C GLY A 82 -6.51 10.77 15.62
N PRO A 83 -6.04 12.02 15.73
CA PRO A 83 -4.88 12.52 14.98
C PRO A 83 -3.56 11.82 15.37
N VAL A 84 -3.42 11.42 16.63
CA VAL A 84 -2.19 10.80 17.15
C VAL A 84 -1.97 9.41 16.55
N VAL A 85 -3.00 8.55 16.60
CA VAL A 85 -2.90 7.18 16.06
C VAL A 85 -2.89 7.21 14.53
N ALA A 86 -3.76 8.01 13.91
CA ALA A 86 -3.81 8.15 12.46
C ALA A 86 -2.50 8.71 11.88
N GLY A 87 -1.78 9.57 12.61
CA GLY A 87 -0.47 10.08 12.18
C GLY A 87 0.64 9.01 12.10
N ARG A 88 0.46 7.88 12.78
CA ARG A 88 1.39 6.74 12.76
C ARG A 88 1.10 5.77 11.61
N VAL A 89 -0.15 5.73 11.12
CA VAL A 89 -0.50 5.03 9.88
C VAL A 89 -0.13 5.92 8.70
N ARG A 90 0.51 5.36 7.67
CA ARG A 90 0.91 6.13 6.49
C ARG A 90 0.22 5.62 5.23
N PRO A 91 -0.98 6.14 4.90
CA PRO A 91 -1.50 6.07 3.54
C PRO A 91 -0.55 6.77 2.58
N CYS A 92 -0.16 6.10 1.50
CA CYS A 92 0.72 6.65 0.49
C CYS A 92 0.36 6.16 -0.91
N THR A 93 0.80 6.88 -1.94
CA THR A 93 0.75 6.35 -3.30
C THR A 93 1.88 5.34 -3.54
N CYS A 94 1.75 4.52 -4.59
CA CYS A 94 2.83 3.63 -5.02
C CYS A 94 4.13 4.41 -5.32
N HIS A 95 4.04 5.61 -5.92
CA HIS A 95 5.20 6.47 -6.18
C HIS A 95 5.88 6.92 -4.88
N SER A 96 5.11 7.43 -3.92
CA SER A 96 5.66 7.83 -2.62
C SER A 96 6.31 6.66 -1.89
N LEU A 97 5.79 5.44 -2.05
CA LEU A 97 6.40 4.23 -1.49
C LEU A 97 7.75 3.91 -2.13
N CYS A 98 7.83 3.88 -3.47
CA CYS A 98 9.06 3.59 -4.21
C CYS A 98 10.17 4.58 -3.85
N LEU A 99 9.85 5.87 -3.90
CA LEU A 99 10.80 6.94 -3.58
C LEU A 99 11.30 6.86 -2.13
N ASN A 100 10.43 6.50 -1.17
CA ASN A 100 10.85 6.31 0.21
C ASN A 100 11.78 5.10 0.39
N LEU A 101 11.56 4.00 -0.33
CA LEU A 101 12.45 2.83 -0.30
C LEU A 101 13.83 3.18 -0.86
N LEU A 102 13.87 3.84 -2.02
CA LEU A 102 15.11 4.23 -2.69
C LEU A 102 15.91 5.24 -1.85
N ARG A 103 15.26 6.28 -1.31
CA ARG A 103 15.91 7.27 -0.44
C ARG A 103 16.46 6.66 0.84
N HIS A 104 15.72 5.74 1.46
CA HIS A 104 16.18 5.06 2.66
C HIS A 104 17.45 4.23 2.37
N GLN A 105 17.50 3.55 1.21
CA GLN A 105 18.68 2.79 0.83
C GLN A 105 19.87 3.69 0.53
N GLN A 106 19.67 4.81 -0.17
CA GLN A 106 20.75 5.76 -0.43
C GLN A 106 21.34 6.32 0.87
N HIS A 107 20.48 6.65 1.84
CA HIS A 107 20.93 7.12 3.14
C HIS A 107 21.73 6.04 3.88
N GLU A 108 21.29 4.78 3.86
CA GLU A 108 22.04 3.66 4.45
C GLU A 108 23.40 3.45 3.78
N ASN A 109 23.46 3.49 2.44
CA ASN A 109 24.72 3.39 1.70
C ASN A 109 25.67 4.53 2.06
N PHE A 110 25.15 5.75 2.17
CA PHE A 110 25.91 6.93 2.59
C PHE A 110 26.45 6.79 4.02
N CYS A 111 25.61 6.38 4.98
CA CYS A 111 26.02 6.15 6.37
C CYS A 111 27.04 5.01 6.49
N ALA A 112 26.97 3.99 5.63
CA ALA A 112 27.91 2.88 5.60
C ALA A 112 29.24 3.22 4.90
N GLY A 113 29.44 4.46 4.46
CA GLY A 113 30.67 4.90 3.79
C GLY A 113 30.92 4.19 2.46
N VAL A 114 29.86 3.66 1.83
CA VAL A 114 29.96 3.00 0.53
C VAL A 114 30.19 4.09 -0.53
N ASN A 115 31.46 4.39 -0.80
CA ASN A 115 31.87 5.27 -1.89
C ASN A 115 31.67 4.54 -3.22
N GLY A 116 30.41 4.48 -3.67
CA GLY A 116 30.02 3.76 -4.86
C GLY A 116 28.88 4.49 -5.58
N LEU A 117 29.24 5.54 -6.31
CA LEU A 117 28.41 6.14 -7.36
C LEU A 117 28.08 5.16 -8.51
N GLU A 118 28.44 3.88 -8.43
CA GLU A 118 28.49 2.96 -9.58
C GLU A 118 27.45 1.84 -9.63
N ARG A 119 26.51 1.68 -8.67
CA ARG A 119 25.53 0.58 -8.76
C ARG A 119 24.04 0.93 -8.71
N LEU A 120 23.70 2.19 -8.47
CA LEU A 120 22.30 2.65 -8.59
C LEU A 120 22.19 4.05 -9.24
N ALA A 121 23.29 4.56 -9.80
CA ALA A 121 23.26 5.78 -10.58
C ALA A 121 22.77 5.50 -12.01
N SER A 122 21.47 5.22 -12.15
CA SER A 122 20.85 5.78 -13.35
C SER A 122 20.87 7.31 -13.17
N PRO A 123 21.21 8.09 -14.20
CA PRO A 123 21.14 9.56 -14.17
C PRO A 123 19.78 10.12 -13.71
N THR A 124 18.74 9.28 -13.68
CA THR A 124 17.36 9.61 -13.26
C THR A 124 17.27 10.14 -11.82
N LEU A 125 18.06 9.61 -10.87
CA LEU A 125 17.89 9.93 -9.44
C LEU A 125 18.44 11.31 -9.04
N GLN A 126 19.40 11.87 -9.78
CA GLN A 126 19.90 13.24 -9.53
C GLN A 126 18.90 14.31 -10.01
N THR A 127 18.09 14.01 -11.01
CA THR A 127 17.07 14.91 -11.58
C THR A 127 15.79 15.00 -10.73
N LEU A 128 15.55 14.03 -9.85
CA LEU A 128 14.41 13.99 -8.90
C LEU A 128 14.42 15.13 -7.85
N ARG A 129 15.42 16.02 -7.88
CA ARG A 129 15.45 17.25 -7.09
C ARG A 129 14.74 18.46 -7.74
N ILE A 130 14.38 18.44 -9.03
CA ILE A 130 13.99 19.70 -9.73
C ILE A 130 12.51 19.79 -10.15
N ASN A 131 11.76 18.71 -10.35
CA ASN A 131 10.39 18.81 -10.92
C ASN A 131 9.27 18.36 -9.96
N THR A 132 9.23 18.91 -8.74
CA THR A 132 8.12 18.65 -7.81
C THR A 132 6.83 19.45 -8.11
N THR A 133 6.79 20.23 -9.20
CA THR A 133 5.75 21.26 -9.35
C THR A 133 4.86 21.18 -10.58
N ILE A 134 5.14 20.47 -11.68
CA ILE A 134 4.27 20.54 -12.87
C ILE A 134 4.08 19.16 -13.51
N ALA A 135 2.81 18.70 -13.60
CA ALA A 135 2.29 17.47 -14.24
C ALA A 135 2.42 16.10 -13.52
N ALA A 136 2.68 16.10 -12.21
CA ALA A 136 3.06 14.93 -11.40
C ALA A 136 1.92 13.95 -10.98
N ASP A 137 0.88 13.73 -11.79
CA ASP A 137 -0.22 12.79 -11.46
C ASP A 137 -0.44 11.69 -12.52
N GLN A 138 0.38 11.59 -13.58
CA GLN A 138 -0.07 10.86 -14.77
C GLN A 138 0.88 9.86 -15.42
N LEU A 139 2.16 9.86 -15.09
CA LEU A 139 3.08 8.79 -15.47
C LEU A 139 3.99 8.53 -14.28
N MET A 140 3.98 7.30 -13.81
CA MET A 140 5.15 6.79 -13.12
C MET A 140 6.32 6.94 -14.09
N ASP A 141 7.39 7.66 -13.74
CA ASP A 141 8.66 7.40 -14.42
C ASP A 141 8.92 5.92 -14.18
N PHE A 142 8.82 5.13 -15.25
CA PHE A 142 8.92 3.67 -15.22
C PHE A 142 10.16 3.22 -14.41
N ASP A 143 11.19 4.05 -14.47
CA ASP A 143 12.43 3.99 -13.70
C ASP A 143 12.22 3.85 -12.18
N ASP A 144 11.37 4.63 -11.52
CA ASP A 144 11.28 4.60 -10.04
C ASP A 144 10.73 3.28 -9.52
N LEU A 145 9.67 2.78 -10.17
CA LEU A 145 9.07 1.50 -9.79
C LEU A 145 9.98 0.33 -10.17
N HIS A 146 10.60 0.42 -11.35
CA HIS A 146 11.58 -0.58 -11.78
C HIS A 146 12.76 -0.65 -10.81
N ASN A 147 13.35 0.49 -10.44
CA ASN A 147 14.46 0.61 -9.50
C ASN A 147 14.09 0.12 -8.11
N ALA A 148 12.89 0.45 -7.61
CA ALA A 148 12.45 -0.02 -6.30
C ALA A 148 12.29 -1.55 -6.27
N ARG A 149 11.81 -2.15 -7.35
CA ARG A 149 11.72 -3.62 -7.48
C ARG A 149 13.09 -4.26 -7.60
N ALA A 150 13.97 -3.72 -8.46
CA ALA A 150 15.34 -4.19 -8.61
C ALA A 150 16.07 -4.16 -7.26
N LEU A 151 15.92 -3.06 -6.50
CA LEU A 151 16.47 -2.95 -5.15
C LEU A 151 16.00 -4.08 -4.21
N LEU A 152 14.71 -4.41 -4.21
CA LEU A 152 14.18 -5.50 -3.37
C LEU A 152 14.63 -6.88 -3.83
N GLN A 153 14.84 -7.08 -5.13
CA GLN A 153 15.29 -8.35 -5.71
C GLN A 153 16.79 -8.58 -5.52
N GLU A 154 17.60 -7.54 -5.71
CA GLU A 154 19.06 -7.60 -5.72
C GLU A 154 19.66 -7.44 -4.32
N ASN A 155 18.91 -6.88 -3.37
CA ASN A 155 19.39 -6.64 -2.01
C ASN A 155 18.55 -7.39 -0.95
N PRO A 156 18.90 -8.65 -0.62
CA PRO A 156 18.19 -9.45 0.37
C PRO A 156 18.11 -8.82 1.76
N MET A 157 19.09 -7.98 2.14
CA MET A 157 19.07 -7.28 3.43
C MET A 157 17.94 -6.24 3.47
N VAL A 158 17.76 -5.48 2.39
CA VAL A 158 16.67 -4.51 2.25
C VAL A 158 15.33 -5.21 2.21
N GLN A 159 15.23 -6.30 1.45
CA GLN A 159 14.02 -7.11 1.39
C GLN A 159 13.63 -7.62 2.78
N LYS A 160 14.57 -8.18 3.54
CA LYS A 160 14.33 -8.66 4.91
C LYS A 160 13.90 -7.53 5.85
N LYS A 161 14.51 -6.34 5.76
CA LYS A 161 14.09 -5.16 6.53
C LYS A 161 12.65 -4.76 6.19
N VAL A 162 12.30 -4.74 4.91
CA VAL A 162 10.96 -4.41 4.42
C VAL A 162 9.92 -5.44 4.87
N HIS A 163 10.23 -6.73 4.74
CA HIS A 163 9.39 -7.85 5.17
C HIS A 163 9.11 -7.86 6.68
N GLY A 164 10.05 -7.39 7.49
CA GLY A 164 9.86 -7.23 8.95
C GLY A 164 9.08 -5.98 9.33
N ARG A 165 8.98 -4.99 8.43
CA ARG A 165 8.38 -3.69 8.72
C ARG A 165 6.87 -3.71 8.65
N TRP A 166 6.30 -4.30 7.61
CA TRP A 166 4.85 -4.27 7.37
C TRP A 166 4.24 -5.65 7.50
N ARG A 167 3.37 -5.81 8.50
CA ARG A 167 2.60 -7.05 8.72
C ARG A 167 1.26 -7.04 8.01
N HIS A 168 0.71 -5.86 7.76
CA HIS A 168 -0.57 -5.72 7.08
C HIS A 168 -0.42 -4.73 5.93
N ILE A 169 -0.61 -5.20 4.70
CA ILE A 169 -0.53 -4.39 3.48
C ILE A 169 -1.95 -4.28 2.93
N LEU A 170 -2.44 -3.06 2.79
CA LEU A 170 -3.76 -2.75 2.27
C LEU A 170 -3.62 -1.95 0.97
N VAL A 171 -4.36 -2.32 -0.07
CA VAL A 171 -4.37 -1.62 -1.36
C VAL A 171 -5.79 -1.19 -1.67
N ASP A 172 -6.01 0.11 -1.82
CA ASP A 172 -7.27 0.71 -2.28
C ASP A 172 -7.23 0.94 -3.80
N GLU A 173 -8.40 0.93 -4.44
CA GLU A 173 -8.57 1.10 -5.89
C GLU A 173 -7.71 0.12 -6.72
N SER A 174 -7.71 -1.16 -6.34
CA SER A 174 -6.85 -2.17 -6.97
C SER A 174 -7.15 -2.42 -8.45
N GLN A 175 -8.27 -1.95 -8.98
CA GLN A 175 -8.61 -2.03 -10.41
C GLN A 175 -7.69 -1.17 -11.29
N ASP A 176 -7.09 -0.13 -10.72
CA ASP A 176 -6.18 0.77 -11.44
C ASP A 176 -4.71 0.34 -11.33
N THR A 177 -4.45 -0.81 -10.68
CA THR A 177 -3.12 -1.37 -10.52
C THR A 177 -2.60 -2.00 -11.82
N ASN A 178 -1.38 -1.67 -12.22
CA ASN A 178 -0.69 -2.34 -13.33
C ASN A 178 0.14 -3.54 -12.84
N LEU A 179 0.66 -4.35 -13.78
CA LEU A 179 1.42 -5.57 -13.42
C LEU A 179 2.65 -5.26 -12.57
N CYS A 180 3.40 -4.22 -12.92
CA CYS A 180 4.64 -3.87 -12.21
C CYS A 180 4.35 -3.44 -10.76
N GLN A 181 3.26 -2.68 -10.54
CA GLN A 181 2.81 -2.27 -9.21
C GLN A 181 2.34 -3.46 -8.38
N PHE A 182 1.61 -4.38 -9.01
CA PHE A 182 1.18 -5.62 -8.36
C PHE A 182 2.36 -6.50 -7.96
N GLU A 183 3.35 -6.66 -8.85
CA GLU A 183 4.59 -7.40 -8.57
C GLU A 183 5.38 -6.73 -7.43
N LEU A 184 5.45 -5.39 -7.38
CA LEU A 184 6.03 -4.69 -6.23
C LEU A 184 5.27 -5.06 -4.94
N VAL A 185 3.95 -4.93 -4.92
CA VAL A 185 3.13 -5.27 -3.73
C VAL A 185 3.38 -6.70 -3.27
N GLN A 186 3.53 -7.65 -4.20
CA GLN A 186 3.89 -9.03 -3.86
C GLN A 186 5.30 -9.15 -3.27
N GLN A 187 6.28 -8.42 -3.78
CA GLN A 187 7.62 -8.41 -3.21
C GLN A 187 7.65 -7.83 -1.79
N LEU A 188 6.70 -6.95 -1.44
CA LEU A 188 6.57 -6.39 -0.09
C LEU A 188 5.96 -7.39 0.92
N THR A 189 5.19 -8.37 0.44
CA THR A 189 4.59 -9.39 1.31
C THR A 189 5.59 -10.46 1.70
N SER A 190 5.56 -10.85 2.97
CA SER A 190 6.37 -11.92 3.56
C SER A 190 5.50 -13.00 4.20
N PRO A 191 6.03 -14.20 4.48
CA PRO A 191 5.31 -15.20 5.28
C PRO A 191 4.84 -14.61 6.61
N GLY A 192 3.55 -14.69 6.88
CA GLY A 192 2.92 -14.11 8.09
C GLY A 192 2.44 -12.67 7.94
N SER A 193 2.70 -12.01 6.80
CA SER A 193 2.02 -10.76 6.45
C SER A 193 0.66 -11.03 5.81
N SER A 194 -0.29 -10.12 5.98
CA SER A 194 -1.58 -10.16 5.28
C SER A 194 -1.62 -9.11 4.19
N LEU A 195 -2.04 -9.49 2.98
CA LEU A 195 -2.37 -8.57 1.90
C LEU A 195 -3.89 -8.42 1.81
N PHE A 196 -4.41 -7.20 1.77
CA PHE A 196 -5.83 -6.90 1.57
C PHE A 196 -5.98 -5.92 0.42
N MET A 197 -6.61 -6.34 -0.67
CA MET A 197 -6.82 -5.48 -1.84
C MET A 197 -8.31 -5.21 -1.99
N VAL A 198 -8.70 -3.97 -2.25
CA VAL A 198 -10.09 -3.60 -2.57
C VAL A 198 -10.13 -2.95 -3.93
N GLY A 199 -11.02 -3.42 -4.81
CA GLY A 199 -11.19 -2.80 -6.11
C GLY A 199 -12.45 -3.25 -6.83
N ASP A 200 -12.69 -2.58 -7.95
CA ASP A 200 -13.90 -2.72 -8.75
C ASP A 200 -13.53 -2.83 -10.24
N PRO A 201 -13.61 -4.04 -10.82
CA PRO A 201 -13.26 -4.27 -12.23
C PRO A 201 -14.06 -3.38 -13.20
N ASP A 202 -15.30 -3.03 -12.85
CA ASP A 202 -16.19 -2.22 -13.70
C ASP A 202 -15.81 -0.72 -13.66
N GLN A 203 -14.96 -0.31 -12.72
CA GLN A 203 -14.42 1.05 -12.61
C GLN A 203 -12.98 1.19 -13.09
N ALA A 204 -12.42 0.20 -13.80
CA ALA A 204 -11.08 0.26 -14.36
C ALA A 204 -11.00 1.25 -15.54
N ILE A 205 -10.83 2.54 -15.24
CA ILE A 205 -10.82 3.62 -16.24
C ILE A 205 -9.42 3.94 -16.79
N TYR A 206 -8.34 3.43 -16.17
CA TYR A 206 -6.96 3.70 -16.57
C TYR A 206 -6.34 2.67 -17.53
N GLY A 207 -7.16 1.94 -18.31
CA GLY A 207 -6.68 0.94 -19.27
C GLY A 207 -5.64 1.45 -20.27
N PHE A 208 -5.71 2.73 -20.64
CA PHE A 208 -4.76 3.40 -21.54
C PHE A 208 -3.38 3.69 -20.91
N ARG A 209 -3.20 3.47 -19.59
CA ARG A 209 -1.94 3.66 -18.86
C ARG A 209 -1.27 2.33 -18.45
N GLY A 210 -1.68 1.22 -19.07
CA GLY A 210 -1.14 -0.10 -18.78
C GLY A 210 -1.72 -0.77 -17.52
N ALA A 211 -2.69 -0.14 -16.84
CA ALA A 211 -3.57 -0.87 -15.93
C ALA A 211 -4.30 -1.93 -16.77
N LYS A 212 -4.23 -3.20 -16.36
CA LYS A 212 -4.95 -4.27 -17.05
C LYS A 212 -6.26 -4.45 -16.29
N PRO A 213 -7.44 -4.08 -16.82
CA PRO A 213 -8.72 -4.29 -16.14
C PRO A 213 -8.93 -5.76 -15.72
N ARG A 214 -8.33 -6.67 -16.49
CA ARG A 214 -8.32 -8.11 -16.22
C ARG A 214 -7.33 -8.54 -15.16
N LEU A 215 -6.45 -7.70 -14.62
CA LEU A 215 -5.44 -8.11 -13.63
C LEU A 215 -6.10 -8.71 -12.39
N LEU A 216 -7.14 -8.05 -11.86
CA LEU A 216 -7.90 -8.59 -10.73
C LEU A 216 -8.58 -9.92 -11.10
N SER A 217 -9.12 -10.02 -12.31
CA SER A 217 -9.73 -11.24 -12.84
C SER A 217 -8.70 -12.36 -13.07
N THR A 218 -7.48 -12.02 -13.49
CA THR A 218 -6.36 -12.94 -13.72
C THR A 218 -5.79 -13.43 -12.41
N VAL A 219 -5.62 -12.54 -11.42
CA VAL A 219 -5.24 -12.89 -10.05
C VAL A 219 -6.30 -13.82 -9.44
N LYS A 220 -7.59 -13.50 -9.59
CA LYS A 220 -8.71 -14.36 -9.19
C LYS A 220 -8.67 -15.74 -9.88
N ALA A 221 -8.30 -15.79 -11.15
CA ALA A 221 -8.31 -17.03 -11.94
C ALA A 221 -7.06 -17.91 -11.78
N HIS A 222 -5.90 -17.34 -11.44
CA HIS A 222 -4.60 -18.05 -11.49
C HIS A 222 -3.88 -18.15 -10.14
N ARG A 223 -4.44 -17.61 -9.05
CA ARG A 223 -3.85 -17.69 -7.70
C ARG A 223 -4.80 -18.37 -6.73
N THR A 224 -4.56 -19.65 -6.45
CA THR A 224 -5.32 -20.48 -5.50
C THR A 224 -5.04 -20.12 -4.03
N ASP A 225 -4.00 -19.32 -3.79
CA ASP A 225 -3.59 -18.80 -2.49
C ASP A 225 -4.25 -17.46 -2.13
N VAL A 226 -4.98 -16.82 -3.05
CA VAL A 226 -5.70 -15.56 -2.81
C VAL A 226 -7.15 -15.88 -2.43
N HIS A 227 -7.58 -15.48 -1.23
CA HIS A 227 -8.98 -15.58 -0.83
C HIS A 227 -9.76 -14.42 -1.44
N VAL A 228 -10.69 -14.71 -2.34
CA VAL A 228 -11.55 -13.69 -2.96
C VAL A 228 -12.85 -13.59 -2.18
N CYS A 229 -13.12 -12.43 -1.60
CA CYS A 229 -14.38 -12.14 -0.90
C CYS A 229 -15.26 -11.25 -1.79
N ASN A 230 -16.50 -11.67 -2.02
CA ASN A 230 -17.57 -10.85 -2.61
C ASN A 230 -18.46 -10.28 -1.51
#